data_AF-A0A7V2EYF0-F1
#
_entry.id   AF-A0A7V2EYF0-F1
#
_cell.length_a   1.000
_cell.length_b   1.000
_cell.length_c   1.000
_cell.angle_alpha   90.00
_cell.angle_beta   90.00
_cell.angle_gamma   90.00
#
_symmetry.space_group_name_H-M   'P 1'
#
loop_
_entity.id
_entity.type
_entity.pdbx_description
1 polymer ?
#
loop_
_entity_poly.entity_id
_entity_poly.type
_entity_poly.pdbx_seq_one_letter_code
_entity_poly.pdbx_strand_id
1 'polypeptide(L)'
;AAIFVGGWYCTGDVFIADQQGRYYYQGRSDDMLKISGQWVSPGEIESHVLTSPRVAQAAVVGVQNADGLTRLALCLVAVDPEANTEELQQELSDLMSDKLSIYKCPRRFIFLDQLPQTASGKLQRFKLRQIAADYLAIST
;
A
#
# COMPACT_ATOMS: atom_id res chain seq x y z
N ALA A 1 -12.52 16.23 -7.57
CA ALA A 1 -12.82 17.16 -8.68
C ALA A 1 -11.49 17.72 -9.15
N ALA A 2 -11.25 17.80 -10.46
CA ALA A 2 -10.04 18.43 -10.96
C ALA A 2 -9.99 19.89 -10.52
N ILE A 3 -8.84 20.32 -10.01
CA ILE A 3 -8.66 21.64 -9.42
C ILE A 3 -7.81 22.44 -10.40
N PHE A 4 -8.35 23.54 -10.93
CA PHE A 4 -7.54 24.53 -11.62
C PHE A 4 -6.83 25.38 -10.56
N VAL A 5 -5.50 25.35 -10.53
CA VAL A 5 -4.69 26.13 -9.59
C VAL A 5 -3.71 26.98 -10.38
N GLY A 6 -3.76 28.30 -10.21
CA GLY A 6 -2.83 29.23 -10.87
C GLY A 6 -2.83 29.15 -12.40
N GLY A 7 -3.98 28.84 -13.02
CA GLY A 7 -4.10 28.67 -14.47
C GLY A 7 -3.73 27.28 -15.00
N TRP A 8 -3.33 26.34 -14.13
CA TRP A 8 -2.96 24.98 -14.51
C TRP A 8 -4.04 23.98 -14.12
N TYR A 9 -4.25 22.98 -14.98
CA TYR A 9 -5.09 21.82 -14.65
C TYR A 9 -4.29 20.83 -13.81
N CYS A 10 -4.65 20.68 -12.54
CA CYS A 10 -4.01 19.70 -11.66
C CYS A 10 -4.66 18.33 -11.85
N THR A 11 -3.98 17.41 -12.54
CA THR A 11 -4.44 16.03 -12.69
C THR A 11 -4.53 15.35 -11.33
N GLY A 12 -3.58 15.65 -10.44
CA GLY A 12 -3.39 14.95 -9.17
C GLY A 12 -2.52 13.70 -9.31
N ASP A 13 -1.97 13.44 -10.49
CA ASP A 13 -0.99 12.37 -10.71
C ASP A 13 0.40 12.84 -10.28
N VAL A 14 1.15 11.95 -9.65
CA VAL A 14 2.51 12.20 -9.17
C VAL A 14 3.51 11.51 -10.09
N PHE A 15 4.58 12.20 -10.44
CA PHE A 15 5.65 11.67 -11.26
C PHE A 15 7.01 12.00 -10.65
N ILE A 16 8.00 11.15 -10.90
CA ILE A 16 9.41 11.47 -10.69
C ILE A 16 10.08 11.66 -12.04
N ALA A 17 10.85 12.74 -12.18
CA ALA A 17 11.64 13.01 -13.37
C ALA A 17 13.07 12.48 -13.18
N ASP A 18 13.62 11.81 -14.18
CA ASP A 18 15.04 11.49 -14.22
C ASP A 18 15.88 12.62 -14.84
N GLN A 19 17.21 12.48 -14.82
CA GLN A 19 18.13 13.46 -15.40
C GLN A 19 18.00 13.62 -16.93
N GLN A 20 17.28 12.70 -17.59
CA GLN A 20 17.06 12.69 -19.03
C GLN A 20 15.70 13.29 -19.40
N GLY A 21 14.94 13.79 -18.43
CA GLY A 21 13.63 14.41 -18.62
C GLY A 21 12.48 13.43 -18.82
N ARG A 22 12.68 12.14 -18.49
CA ARG A 22 11.60 11.13 -18.53
C ARG A 22 10.86 11.14 -17.21
N TYR A 23 9.54 11.00 -17.28
CA TYR A 23 8.65 10.97 -16.12
C TYR A 23 8.16 9.55 -15.85
N TYR A 24 8.32 9.11 -14.62
CA TYR A 24 7.84 7.81 -14.15
C TYR A 24 6.65 8.04 -13.23
N TYR A 25 5.50 7.50 -13.63
CA TYR A 25 4.27 7.60 -12.85
C TYR A 25 4.44 6.95 -11.48
N GLN A 26 4.08 7.67 -10.42
CA GLN A 26 4.17 7.24 -9.03
C GLN A 26 2.80 6.97 -8.41
N GLY A 27 1.70 7.28 -9.09
CA GLY A 27 0.36 7.13 -8.54
C GLY A 27 -0.38 8.46 -8.41
N ARG A 28 -1.42 8.45 -7.59
CA ARG A 28 -2.27 9.59 -7.32
C ARG A 28 -1.84 10.27 -6.02
N SER A 29 -1.79 11.60 -6.01
CA SER A 29 -1.43 12.42 -4.85
C SER A 29 -2.36 12.22 -3.64
N ASP A 30 -3.64 11.92 -3.87
CA ASP A 30 -4.61 11.61 -2.83
C ASP A 30 -4.48 10.17 -2.27
N ASP A 31 -3.72 9.30 -2.93
CA ASP A 31 -3.37 7.95 -2.47
C ASP A 31 -1.96 7.86 -1.85
N MET A 32 -1.11 8.89 -1.99
CA MET A 32 0.26 8.87 -1.48
C MET A 32 0.29 8.86 0.05
N LEU A 33 1.18 8.03 0.62
CA LEU A 33 1.37 7.92 2.07
C LEU A 33 2.68 8.59 2.48
N LYS A 34 2.66 9.34 3.59
CA LYS A 34 3.87 9.93 4.17
C LYS A 34 4.37 9.05 5.32
N ILE A 35 5.48 8.35 5.09
CA ILE A 35 6.08 7.38 6.02
C ILE A 35 7.48 7.86 6.38
N SER A 36 7.73 8.14 7.66
CA SER A 36 9.04 8.60 8.15
C SER A 36 9.62 9.78 7.34
N GLY A 37 8.76 10.70 6.90
CA GLY A 37 9.14 11.86 6.09
C GLY A 37 9.26 11.62 4.58
N GLN A 38 9.15 10.36 4.13
CA GLN A 38 9.21 9.97 2.72
C GLN A 38 7.81 9.79 2.13
N TRP A 39 7.64 10.19 0.87
CA TRP A 39 6.42 9.89 0.11
C TRP A 39 6.51 8.47 -0.46
N VAL A 40 5.50 7.66 -0.16
CA VAL A 40 5.41 6.25 -0.55
C VAL A 40 4.13 6.06 -1.36
N SER A 41 4.28 5.41 -2.52
CA SER A 41 3.15 4.98 -3.32
C SER A 41 2.68 3.59 -2.85
N PRO A 42 1.43 3.44 -2.38
CA PRO A 42 0.88 2.12 -2.09
C PRO A 42 0.90 1.21 -3.31
N GLY A 43 0.57 1.75 -4.48
CA GLY A 43 0.45 0.99 -5.73
C GLY A 43 1.75 0.33 -6.17
N GLU A 44 2.90 0.96 -5.91
CA GLU A 44 4.22 0.37 -6.18
C GLU A 44 4.42 -0.90 -5.34
N ILE A 45 4.16 -0.81 -4.04
CA ILE A 45 4.30 -1.95 -3.12
C ILE A 45 3.29 -3.05 -3.45
N GLU A 46 2.02 -2.67 -3.68
CA GLU A 46 0.95 -3.57 -4.09
C GLU A 46 1.33 -4.34 -5.37
N SER A 47 1.83 -3.64 -6.39
CA SER A 47 2.25 -4.25 -7.66
C SER A 47 3.40 -5.24 -7.48
N HIS A 48 4.32 -4.95 -6.56
CA HIS A 48 5.47 -5.80 -6.29
C HIS A 48 5.06 -7.07 -5.55
N VAL A 49 4.22 -6.94 -4.52
CA VAL A 49 3.65 -8.07 -3.77
C VAL A 49 2.81 -8.98 -4.66
N LEU A 50 2.04 -8.41 -5.59
CA LEU A 50 1.22 -9.16 -6.55
C LEU A 50 2.03 -9.95 -7.58
N THR A 51 3.36 -9.82 -7.62
CA THR A 51 4.21 -10.71 -8.42
C THR A 51 4.36 -12.10 -7.80
N SER A 52 4.11 -12.26 -6.50
CA SER A 52 4.06 -13.59 -5.88
C SER A 52 2.79 -14.33 -6.32
N PRO A 53 2.91 -15.57 -6.82
CA PRO A 53 1.76 -16.36 -7.26
C PRO A 53 0.86 -16.79 -6.09
N ARG A 54 1.28 -16.59 -4.83
CA ARG A 54 0.51 -16.94 -3.64
C ARG A 54 -0.42 -15.82 -3.17
N VAL A 55 -0.34 -14.63 -3.77
CA VAL A 55 -1.16 -13.48 -3.40
C VAL A 55 -2.23 -13.23 -4.45
N ALA A 56 -3.50 -13.34 -4.05
CA ALA A 56 -4.64 -13.07 -4.93
C ALA A 56 -4.98 -11.57 -4.99
N GLN A 57 -4.89 -10.88 -3.86
CA GLN A 57 -5.15 -9.44 -3.76
C GLN A 57 -4.22 -8.81 -2.73
N ALA A 58 -3.82 -7.56 -2.96
CA ALA A 58 -2.99 -6.78 -2.06
C ALA A 58 -3.45 -5.33 -2.02
N ALA A 59 -3.43 -4.74 -0.83
CA ALA A 59 -3.67 -3.33 -0.61
C ALA A 59 -2.81 -2.80 0.52
N VAL A 60 -2.13 -1.68 0.29
CA VAL A 60 -1.28 -1.03 1.28
C VAL A 60 -1.98 0.19 1.83
N VAL A 61 -2.00 0.30 3.15
CA VAL A 61 -2.59 1.43 3.87
C VAL A 61 -1.65 1.98 4.94
N GLY A 62 -1.76 3.28 5.19
CA GLY A 62 -1.09 3.93 6.32
C GLY A 62 -1.96 3.82 7.57
N VAL A 63 -1.37 3.39 8.67
CA VAL A 63 -2.03 3.28 9.98
C VAL A 63 -1.22 4.01 11.04
N GLN A 64 -1.89 4.84 11.84
CA GLN A 64 -1.25 5.55 12.94
C GLN A 64 -1.04 4.60 14.11
N ASN A 65 0.14 4.66 14.72
CA ASN A 65 0.44 3.92 15.95
C ASN A 65 0.20 4.75 17.20
N ALA A 66 0.30 4.09 18.36
CA ALA A 66 0.22 4.74 19.67
C ALA A 66 1.27 5.86 19.86
N ASP A 67 2.41 5.78 19.16
CA ASP A 67 3.45 6.82 19.13
C ASP A 67 3.11 8.00 18.20
N GLY A 68 1.93 8.00 17.58
CA GLY A 68 1.48 9.02 16.64
C GLY A 68 2.05 8.89 15.23
N LEU A 69 2.97 7.94 14.98
CA LEU A 69 3.61 7.76 13.68
C LEU A 69 2.78 6.86 12.76
N THR A 70 2.68 7.27 11.50
CA THR A 70 2.07 6.44 10.45
C THR A 70 3.05 5.37 9.99
N ARG A 71 2.64 4.10 10.03
CA ARG A 71 3.38 2.96 9.46
C ARG A 71 2.53 2.26 8.41
N LEU A 72 3.19 1.58 7.48
CA LEU A 72 2.52 0.79 6.45
C LEU A 72 1.97 -0.52 7.03
N ALA A 73 0.76 -0.87 6.62
CA ALA A 73 0.18 -2.19 6.78
C ALA A 73 -0.21 -2.73 5.40
N LEU A 74 0.13 -3.99 5.14
CA LEU A 74 -0.25 -4.73 3.94
C LEU A 74 -1.46 -5.60 4.29
N CYS A 75 -2.61 -5.28 3.70
CA CYS A 75 -3.80 -6.11 3.74
C CYS A 75 -3.77 -7.00 2.49
N LEU A 76 -3.85 -8.32 2.65
CA LEU A 76 -3.77 -9.24 1.52
C LEU A 76 -4.75 -10.40 1.63
N VAL A 77 -5.03 -10.98 0.47
CA VAL A 77 -5.81 -12.22 0.32
C VAL A 77 -4.86 -13.24 -0.32
N ALA A 78 -4.61 -14.36 0.35
CA ALA A 78 -3.84 -15.45 -0.22
C ALA A 78 -4.67 -16.22 -1.26
N VAL A 79 -4.00 -16.82 -2.25
CA VAL A 79 -4.66 -17.71 -3.23
C VAL A 79 -5.15 -18.99 -2.54
N ASP A 80 -4.34 -19.53 -1.64
CA ASP A 80 -4.70 -20.64 -0.75
C ASP A 80 -4.93 -20.09 0.66
N PRO A 81 -6.16 -20.16 1.22
CA PRO A 81 -6.46 -19.67 2.56
C PRO A 81 -5.62 -20.33 3.66
N GLU A 82 -5.17 -21.57 3.46
CA GLU A 82 -4.32 -22.29 4.42
C GLU A 82 -2.84 -21.83 4.33
N ALA A 83 -2.49 -21.06 3.30
CA ALA A 83 -1.15 -20.49 3.11
C ALA A 83 -0.93 -19.17 3.88
N ASN A 84 -1.84 -18.79 4.77
CA ASN A 84 -1.71 -17.65 5.68
C ASN A 84 -0.66 -17.92 6.79
N THR A 85 0.59 -18.12 6.38
CA THR A 85 1.68 -18.58 7.25
C THR A 85 2.77 -17.54 7.41
N GLU A 86 3.61 -17.70 8.43
CA GLU A 86 4.84 -16.93 8.61
C GLU A 86 5.78 -17.04 7.39
N GLU A 87 5.75 -18.18 6.70
CA GLU A 87 6.53 -18.43 5.49
C GLU A 87 6.15 -17.48 4.36
N LEU A 88 4.85 -17.24 4.15
CA LEU A 88 4.39 -16.28 3.13
C LEU A 88 4.78 -14.85 3.52
N GLN A 89 4.71 -14.50 4.81
CA GLN A 89 5.17 -13.18 5.26
C GLN A 89 6.66 -12.96 5.01
N GLN A 90 7.48 -14.00 5.25
CA GLN A 90 8.91 -13.96 4.99
C GLN A 90 9.20 -13.84 3.49
N GLU A 91 8.55 -14.66 2.66
CA GLU A 91 8.65 -14.59 1.19
C GLU A 91 8.35 -13.19 0.67
N LEU A 92 7.24 -12.59 1.10
CA LEU A 92 6.85 -11.24 0.67
C LEU A 92 7.81 -10.17 1.20
N SER A 93 8.32 -10.33 2.41
CA SER A 93 9.32 -9.42 2.99
C SER A 93 10.62 -9.44 2.17
N ASP A 94 11.11 -10.62 1.82
CA ASP A 94 12.32 -10.79 1.00
C ASP A 94 12.10 -10.25 -0.42
N LEU A 95 10.95 -10.57 -1.02
CA LEU A 95 10.54 -10.06 -2.32
C LEU A 95 10.60 -8.53 -2.36
N MET A 96 9.97 -7.86 -1.39
CA MET A 96 10.00 -6.39 -1.30
C MET A 96 11.40 -5.84 -1.06
N SER A 97 12.18 -6.48 -0.19
CA SER A 97 13.53 -6.02 0.18
C SER A 97 14.54 -6.07 -0.97
N ASP A 98 14.32 -6.93 -1.96
CA ASP A 98 15.19 -7.04 -3.15
C ASP A 98 15.11 -5.82 -4.08
N LYS A 99 13.94 -5.16 -4.15
CA LYS A 99 13.68 -4.07 -5.11
C LYS A 99 13.28 -2.74 -4.48
N LEU A 100 12.74 -2.76 -3.28
CA LEU A 100 12.21 -1.58 -2.61
C LEU A 100 13.14 -1.12 -1.50
N SER A 101 13.18 0.18 -1.26
CA SER A 101 13.86 0.74 -0.10
C SER A 101 13.15 0.34 1.20
N ILE A 102 13.89 0.22 2.31
CA ILE A 102 13.39 -0.26 3.60
C ILE A 102 12.13 0.44 4.13
N TYR A 103 11.96 1.74 3.84
CA TYR A 103 10.79 2.52 4.29
C TYR A 103 9.52 2.24 3.48
N LYS A 104 9.63 1.54 2.34
CA LYS A 104 8.51 1.06 1.53
C LYS A 104 8.07 -0.35 1.92
N CYS A 105 8.85 -1.08 2.72
CA CYS A 105 8.53 -2.45 3.14
C CYS A 105 7.57 -2.43 4.36
N PRO A 106 6.29 -2.83 4.22
CA PRO A 106 5.38 -2.97 5.35
C PRO A 106 5.89 -4.04 6.31
N ARG A 107 5.72 -3.80 7.61
CA ARG A 107 6.08 -4.76 8.67
C ARG A 107 4.89 -5.49 9.27
N ARG A 108 3.70 -5.22 8.74
CA ARG A 108 2.42 -5.72 9.26
C ARG A 108 1.67 -6.31 8.09
N PHE A 109 1.39 -7.59 8.21
CA PHE A 109 0.66 -8.38 7.24
C PHE A 109 -0.69 -8.73 7.88
N ILE A 110 -1.76 -8.35 7.20
CA ILE A 110 -3.14 -8.59 7.63
C ILE A 110 -3.79 -9.44 6.56
N PHE A 111 -3.97 -10.72 6.87
CA PHE A 111 -4.62 -11.67 5.98
C PHE A 111 -6.13 -11.53 6.13
N LEU A 112 -6.81 -11.38 5.00
CA LEU A 112 -8.25 -11.21 4.91
C LEU A 112 -8.82 -12.24 3.92
N ASP A 113 -10.06 -12.65 4.11
CA ASP A 113 -10.76 -13.49 3.15
C ASP A 113 -11.06 -12.73 1.85
N GLN A 114 -11.26 -11.41 1.96
CA GLN A 114 -11.52 -10.51 0.84
C GLN A 114 -11.17 -9.07 1.19
N LEU A 115 -10.75 -8.30 0.19
CA LEU A 115 -10.60 -6.85 0.36
C LEU A 115 -11.97 -6.16 0.23
N PRO A 116 -12.27 -5.14 1.07
CA PRO A 116 -13.52 -4.42 0.99
C PRO A 116 -13.56 -3.60 -0.30
N GLN A 117 -14.56 -3.87 -1.14
CA GLN A 117 -14.75 -3.19 -2.42
C GLN A 117 -16.18 -2.66 -2.55
N THR A 118 -16.39 -1.68 -3.42
CA THR A 118 -17.73 -1.25 -3.87
C THR A 118 -18.33 -2.29 -4.82
N ALA A 119 -19.62 -2.19 -5.12
CA ALA A 119 -20.28 -3.02 -6.14
C ALA A 119 -19.62 -2.91 -7.54
N SER A 120 -18.87 -1.84 -7.80
CA SER A 120 -18.09 -1.65 -9.04
C SER A 120 -16.67 -2.22 -8.99
N GLY A 121 -16.29 -2.91 -7.91
CA GLY A 121 -14.94 -3.45 -7.70
C GLY A 121 -13.92 -2.45 -7.16
N LYS A 122 -14.29 -1.17 -6.98
CA LYS A 122 -13.37 -0.16 -6.41
C LYS A 122 -13.03 -0.48 -4.95
N LEU A 123 -11.74 -0.56 -4.66
CA LEU A 123 -11.21 -0.78 -3.31
C LEU A 123 -11.64 0.34 -2.33
N GLN A 124 -12.11 -0.06 -1.15
CA GLN A 124 -12.52 0.85 -0.08
C GLN A 124 -11.38 0.99 0.94
N ARG A 125 -10.32 1.72 0.57
CA ARG A 125 -9.12 1.94 1.42
C ARG A 125 -9.43 2.49 2.82
N PHE A 126 -10.50 3.28 2.97
CA PHE A 126 -10.93 3.77 4.28
C PHE A 126 -11.37 2.64 5.22
N LYS A 127 -12.04 1.60 4.71
CA LYS A 127 -12.40 0.42 5.51
C LYS A 127 -11.16 -0.40 5.87
N LEU A 128 -10.22 -0.54 4.95
CA LEU A 128 -8.94 -1.20 5.23
C LEU A 128 -8.15 -0.49 6.32
N ARG A 129 -8.12 0.85 6.31
CA ARG A 129 -7.50 1.62 7.40
C ARG A 129 -8.14 1.34 8.77
N GLN A 130 -9.47 1.21 8.81
CA GLN A 130 -10.17 0.84 10.04
C GLN A 130 -9.84 -0.58 10.47
N ILE A 131 -9.96 -1.57 9.58
CA ILE A 131 -9.61 -2.98 9.83
C ILE A 131 -8.18 -3.08 10.36
N ALA A 132 -7.24 -2.37 9.74
CA ALA A 132 -5.85 -2.39 10.14
C ALA A 132 -5.61 -1.70 11.50
N ALA A 133 -6.34 -0.64 11.84
CA ALA A 133 -6.28 -0.04 13.16
C ALA A 133 -6.83 -1.00 14.24
N ASP A 134 -7.96 -1.65 13.96
CA ASP A 134 -8.60 -2.59 14.90
C ASP A 134 -7.71 -3.82 15.14
N TYR A 135 -7.12 -4.38 14.08
CA TYR A 135 -6.18 -5.50 14.16
C TYR A 135 -5.01 -5.19 15.11
N LEU A 136 -4.48 -3.95 15.04
CA LEU A 136 -3.35 -3.51 15.85
C LEU A 136 -3.70 -3.23 17.31
N ALA A 137 -4.94 -2.82 17.57
CA ALA A 137 -5.44 -2.64 18.93
C ALA A 137 -5.58 -3.98 19.67
N ILE A 138 -5.87 -5.08 18.95
CA ILE A 138 -6.03 -6.42 19.52
C ILE A 138 -4.68 -7.13 19.72
N SER A 139 -3.68 -6.82 18.90
CA SER A 139 -2.35 -7.42 18.96
C SER A 139 -1.37 -6.75 19.94
N THR A 140 -1.82 -5.77 20.73
CA THR A 140 -1.03 -5.02 21.72
C THR A 140 -1.52 -5.36 23.13
#